data_AF-A0A967MPD6-F1
#
_entry.id   AF-A0A967MPD6-F1
#
_cell.length_a   1.000
_cell.length_b   1.000
_cell.length_c   1.000
_cell.angle_alpha   90.00
_cell.angle_beta   90.00
_cell.angle_gamma   90.00
#
_symmetry.space_group_name_H-M   'P 1'
#
loop_
_entity.id
_entity.type
_entity.pdbx_description
1 polymer ?
#
loop_
_entity_poly.entity_id
_entity_poly.type
_entity_poly.pdbx_seq_one_letter_code
_entity_poly.pdbx_strand_id
1 'polypeptide(L)' 'NVENGQLRDVISGPAYIEMQQSNSAFESLAAFHHDGAYLSVDGRPEVLDAIEATVDFFRVLGVTPALGRLFGEADRTSG' A
#
# COMPACT_ATOMS: atom_id res chain seq x y z
N ASN A 1 -24.59 18.57 1.68
CA ASN A 1 -23.56 19.45 2.27
C ASN A 1 -22.23 18.73 2.24
N VAL A 2 -21.42 19.12 1.26
CA VAL A 2 -20.10 18.58 0.95
C VAL A 2 -19.07 19.45 1.67
N GLU A 3 -18.65 19.03 2.85
CA GLU A 3 -17.44 19.56 3.48
C GLU A 3 -16.32 18.56 3.26
N ASN A 4 -15.41 18.92 2.34
CA ASN A 4 -14.07 18.39 2.16
C ASN A 4 -13.98 16.86 1.96
N GLY A 5 -13.72 16.40 0.74
CA GLY A 5 -13.60 14.99 0.34
C GLY A 5 -12.47 14.18 1.00
N GLN A 6 -12.13 14.45 2.26
CA GLN A 6 -11.39 13.53 3.10
C GLN A 6 -12.24 12.27 3.29
N LEU A 7 -11.76 11.16 2.76
CA LEU A 7 -12.22 9.83 3.13
C LEU A 7 -12.21 9.75 4.67
N ARG A 8 -13.41 9.77 5.27
CA ARG A 8 -13.62 9.60 6.71
C ARG A 8 -13.25 8.19 7.21
N ASP A 9 -12.68 7.37 6.34
CA ASP A 9 -12.54 5.91 6.46
C ASP A 9 -11.08 5.46 6.25
N VAL A 10 -10.11 6.34 6.48
CA VAL A 10 -8.67 6.01 6.38
C VAL A 10 -8.10 5.82 7.78
N ILE A 11 -7.64 4.60 8.06
CA ILE A 11 -6.88 4.29 9.27
C ILE A 11 -5.47 4.88 9.11
N SER A 12 -4.93 5.52 10.15
CA SER A 12 -3.56 6.04 10.12
C SER A 12 -2.54 4.89 10.08
N GLY A 13 -1.35 5.14 9.52
CA GLY A 13 -0.27 4.15 9.50
C GLY A 13 0.01 3.51 10.88
N PRO A 14 0.14 4.29 11.97
CA PRO A 14 0.30 3.74 13.32
C PRO A 14 -0.87 2.85 13.78
N ALA A 15 -2.11 3.26 13.51
CA ALA A 15 -3.28 2.47 13.89
C ALA A 15 -3.38 1.16 13.07
N TYR A 16 -2.96 1.17 11.80
CA TYR A 16 -2.81 -0.06 11.02
C TYR A 16 -1.78 -1.00 11.65
N ILE A 17 -0.61 -0.47 12.07
CA ILE A 17 0.43 -1.29 12.71
C ILE A 17 -0.10 -1.94 13.98
N GLU A 18 -0.83 -1.20 14.82
CA GLU A 18 -1.47 -1.74 16.03
C GLU A 18 -2.49 -2.85 15.68
N MET A 19 -3.32 -2.62 14.66
CA MET A 19 -4.28 -3.62 14.19
C MET A 19 -3.57 -4.88 13.67
N GLN A 20 -2.48 -4.73 12.90
CA GLN A 20 -1.70 -5.85 12.38
C GLN A 20 -1.03 -6.66 13.51
N GLN A 21 -0.48 -5.98 14.52
CA GLN A 21 0.17 -6.62 15.66
C GLN A 21 -0.81 -7.34 16.59
N SER A 22 -2.02 -6.82 16.74
CA SER A 22 -3.07 -7.40 17.57
C SER A 22 -3.97 -8.40 16.82
N ASN A 23 -3.78 -8.54 15.51
CA ASN A 23 -4.57 -9.44 14.68
C ASN A 23 -4.30 -10.91 15.01
N SER A 24 -5.37 -11.62 15.33
CA SER A 24 -5.40 -13.08 15.54
C SER A 24 -6.52 -13.77 14.76
N ALA A 25 -7.36 -13.00 14.06
CA ALA A 25 -8.54 -13.49 13.36
C ALA A 25 -8.25 -13.81 11.89
N PHE A 26 -7.32 -13.09 11.28
CA PHE A 26 -6.96 -13.23 9.86
C PHE A 26 -5.53 -13.72 9.70
N GLU A 27 -5.28 -14.50 8.65
CA GLU A 27 -3.92 -14.96 8.29
C GLU A 27 -3.01 -13.79 7.88
N SER A 28 -3.56 -12.77 7.22
CA SER A 28 -2.82 -11.57 6.82
C SER A 28 -3.73 -10.36 6.74
N LEU A 29 -3.14 -9.18 6.88
CA LEU A 29 -3.76 -7.88 6.71
C LEU A 29 -2.87 -7.03 5.82
N ALA A 30 -3.48 -6.15 5.04
CA ALA A 30 -2.77 -5.18 4.22
C ALA A 30 -3.47 -3.83 4.27
N ALA A 31 -2.68 -2.76 4.21
CA ALA A 31 -3.16 -1.41 3.98
C ALA A 31 -2.66 -0.90 2.63
N PHE A 32 -3.46 -0.03 2.02
CA PHE A 32 -3.08 0.67 0.80
C PHE A 32 -3.72 2.06 0.77
N HIS A 33 -3.13 2.96 0.01
CA HIS A 33 -3.77 4.21 -0.39
C HIS A 33 -3.34 4.60 -1.81
N HIS A 34 -4.18 5.39 -2.47
CA HIS A 34 -3.85 5.95 -3.78
C HIS A 34 -2.88 7.12 -3.62
N ASP A 35 -1.86 7.14 -4.48
CA ASP A 35 -0.88 8.22 -4.54
C ASP A 35 -0.46 8.48 -6.00
N GLY A 36 0.35 9.51 -6.23
CA GLY A 36 1.01 9.78 -7.51
C GLY A 36 2.52 9.54 -7.40
N ALA A 37 3.08 8.76 -8.33
CA ALA A 37 4.51 8.52 -8.40
C ALA A 37 5.16 9.32 -9.53
N TYR A 38 6.28 9.99 -9.23
CA TYR A 38 7.15 10.57 -10.25
C TYR A 38 8.15 9.52 -10.71
N LEU A 39 8.02 9.08 -11.97
CA LEU A 39 8.95 8.16 -12.60
C LEU A 39 9.78 8.91 -13.63
N SER A 40 11.10 8.88 -13.49
CA SER A 40 12.00 9.44 -14.52
C SER A 40 12.63 8.31 -15.32
N VAL A 41 12.30 8.24 -16.61
CA VAL A 41 12.92 7.33 -17.58
C VAL A 41 13.65 8.18 -18.62
N ASP A 42 14.93 7.90 -18.85
CA ASP A 42 15.77 8.63 -19.82
C ASP A 42 15.75 10.17 -19.65
N GLY A 43 15.66 10.64 -18.41
CA GLY A 43 15.64 12.06 -18.06
C GLY A 43 14.32 12.78 -18.31
N ARG A 44 13.23 12.05 -18.61
CA ARG A 44 11.88 12.61 -18.75
C ARG A 44 11.02 12.18 -17.55
N PRO A 45 10.54 13.13 -16.73
CA PRO A 45 9.62 12.80 -15.64
C PRO A 45 8.22 12.54 -16.19
N GLU A 46 7.62 11.45 -15.74
CA GLU A 46 6.23 11.09 -15.93
C GLU A 46 5.55 11.00 -14.56
N VAL A 47 4.32 11.48 -14.47
CA VAL A 47 3.49 11.29 -13.28
C VAL A 47 2.56 10.12 -13.55
N LEU A 48 2.65 9.11 -12.69
CA LEU A 48 1.86 7.89 -12.80
C LEU A 48 0.92 7.78 -11.60
N ASP A 49 -0.27 7.25 -11.86
CA ASP A 49 -1.14 6.78 -10.79
C ASP A 49 -0.47 5.60 -10.09
N ALA A 50 -0.37 5.68 -8.76
CA ALA A 50 0.30 4.72 -7.93
C ALA A 50 -0.57 4.27 -6.75
N ILE A 51 -0.17 3.15 -6.17
CA ILE A 51 -0.68 2.68 -4.90
C ILE A 51 0.52 2.45 -4.01
N GLU A 52 0.56 3.12 -2.87
CA GLU A 52 1.44 2.73 -1.79
C GLU A 52 0.71 1.68 -0.94
N ALA A 53 1.37 0.55 -0.72
CA ALA A 53 0.78 -0.62 -0.08
C ALA A 53 1.79 -1.32 0.81
N THR A 54 1.29 -1.99 1.84
CA THR A 54 2.08 -2.89 2.69
C THR A 54 2.46 -4.16 1.93
N VAL A 55 3.56 -4.81 2.33
CA VAL A 55 4.14 -5.99 1.65
C VAL A 55 3.16 -7.16 1.43
N ASP A 56 2.12 -7.28 2.26
CA ASP A 56 1.13 -8.35 2.19
C ASP A 56 -0.01 -8.09 1.17
N PHE A 57 -0.05 -6.92 0.53
CA PHE A 57 -1.16 -6.51 -0.35
C PHE A 57 -1.51 -7.54 -1.42
N PHE A 58 -0.52 -7.99 -2.21
CA PHE A 58 -0.76 -8.99 -3.26
C PHE A 58 -1.09 -10.38 -2.69
N ARG A 59 -0.59 -10.71 -1.50
CA ARG A 59 -0.93 -11.98 -0.82
C ARG A 59 -2.39 -11.99 -0.41
N VAL A 60 -2.89 -10.90 0.18
CA VAL A 60 -4.30 -10.74 0.54
C VAL A 60 -5.20 -10.85 -0.69
N LEU A 61 -4.77 -10.33 -1.84
CA LEU A 61 -5.51 -10.45 -3.11
C LEU A 61 -5.39 -11.83 -3.79
N GLY A 62 -4.52 -12.72 -3.30
CA GLY A 62 -4.27 -14.02 -3.93
C GLY A 62 -3.64 -13.93 -5.33
N VAL A 63 -2.96 -12.82 -5.63
CA VAL A 63 -2.37 -12.58 -6.95
C VAL A 63 -0.98 -13.18 -7.03
N THR A 64 -0.73 -13.94 -8.10
CA THR A 64 0.61 -14.45 -8.42
C THR A 64 1.30 -13.49 -9.39
N PRO A 65 2.57 -13.09 -9.16
CA PRO A 65 3.26 -12.20 -10.06
C PRO A 65 3.54 -12.88 -11.40
N ALA A 66 3.27 -12.19 -12.51
CA ALA A 66 3.58 -12.70 -13.84
C ALA A 66 5.10 -12.82 -14.09
N LEU A 67 5.89 -11.98 -13.40
CA LEU A 67 7.35 -11.95 -13.48
C LEU A 67 7.94 -11.67 -12.10
N GLY A 68 9.09 -12.29 -11.81
CA GLY A 68 9.84 -12.02 -10.58
C GLY A 68 9.19 -12.60 -9.32
N ARG A 69 9.21 -11.82 -8.23
CA ARG A 69 8.68 -12.19 -6.91
C ARG A 69 7.79 -11.07 -6.36
N LEU A 70 6.91 -11.43 -5.42
CA LEU A 70 6.20 -10.44 -4.61
C LEU A 70 7.17 -9.73 -3.64
N PHE A 71 6.76 -8.55 -3.17
CA PHE A 71 7.44 -7.84 -2.09
C PHE A 71 7.48 -8.66 -0.81
N GLY A 72 8.58 -8.56 -0.08
CA GLY A 72 8.73 -9.09 1.28
C GLY A 72 9.21 -8.01 2.24
N GLU A 73 9.45 -8.39 3.50
CA GLU A 73 9.85 -7.45 4.56
C GLU A 73 11.13 -6.67 4.22
N ALA A 74 12.05 -7.27 3.47
CA ALA A 74 13.28 -6.61 3.02
C ALA A 74 13.04 -5.48 2.01
N ASP A 75 11.89 -5.46 1.34
CA ASP A 75 11.50 -4.43 0.37
C ASP A 75 10.70 -3.28 1.04
N ARG A 76 10.39 -3.40 2.35
CA ARG A 76 9.64 -2.38 3.10
C ARG A 76 10.45 -1.09 3.21
N THR A 77 9.83 0.02 2.82
CA THR A 77 10.35 1.37 3.02
C THR A 77 9.70 2.03 4.23
N SER A 78 10.32 3.10 4.74
CA SER A 78 9.89 3.76 5.98
C SER A 78 8.56 4.51 5.89
N GLY A 79 8.13 4.87 4.67
CA GLY A 79 7.09 5.88 4.45
C GLY A 79 7.59 7.29 4.78
#